data_AF-A0A420MCY9-F1
#
_entry.id   AF-A0A420MCY9-F1
#
_cell.length_a   1.000
_cell.length_b   1.000
_cell.length_c   1.000
_cell.angle_alpha   90.00
_cell.angle_beta   90.00
_cell.angle_gamma   90.00
#
_symmetry.space_group_name_H-M   'P 1'
#
loop_
_entity.id
_entity.type
_entity.pdbx_description
1 polymer ?
#
loop_
_entity_poly.entity_id
_entity_poly.type
_entity_poly.pdbx_seq_one_letter_code
_entity_poly.pdbx_strand_id
1 'polypeptide(L)'
;MFATPTPSVAQSWDTVLTQFFFDQILMPVGWYSHLPQLHYQAPPDSCIRLTISAASLFVAANQFHDAVMLQKARRTYGAALQAINGSIAHPKRCLEDETLACVLLLHVLDHLTGHSSFPNMSHLNACAQLVKMREAKGFRTDRTHDLAHSVVIQIQPWLMQGLPVDGGTLGDEAIHKWLWMLTSQTPAAKMAALSLEVGKLRNRATRLLTHGTHGMSSLIHSLNHLIEDIVSLEARIADWQSCCEPRWVQKKMTLRTPNGEEMQASYYSDIQVSKVWNYWRVSRITLHNIMISLVDHGQSHQMSTPCRNLDVLKANSAQIINSMISEIVASVPFHLQQIDTRGRPSTQQSQRVLGGCALIWPLQMLLSCKWSLTCHKTVAVETLHVIGNVFGVSQARLFL
;
A
#
# COMPACT_ATOMS: atom_id res chain seq x y z
N MET A 1 -58.26 -9.39 10.43
CA MET A 1 -57.43 -8.16 10.49
C MET A 1 -56.10 -8.49 9.80
N PHE A 2 -56.00 -8.21 8.51
CA PHE A 2 -54.76 -8.42 7.76
C PHE A 2 -53.88 -7.20 8.01
N ALA A 3 -52.71 -7.41 8.62
CA ALA A 3 -51.70 -6.38 8.78
C ALA A 3 -51.24 -5.96 7.38
N THR A 4 -51.48 -4.70 7.05
CA THR A 4 -50.89 -4.05 5.88
C THR A 4 -49.38 -4.02 6.07
N PRO A 5 -48.58 -4.45 5.08
CA PRO A 5 -47.14 -4.29 5.15
C PRO A 5 -46.82 -2.79 5.15
N THR A 6 -46.07 -2.36 6.16
CA THR A 6 -45.47 -1.02 6.20
C THR A 6 -44.69 -0.77 4.90
N PRO A 7 -44.92 0.35 4.20
CA PRO A 7 -44.18 0.65 2.97
C PRO A 7 -42.70 0.78 3.31
N SER A 8 -41.85 -0.05 2.70
CA SER A 8 -40.41 0.13 2.77
C SER A 8 -40.09 1.50 2.16
N VAL A 9 -39.57 2.43 2.95
CA VAL A 9 -39.06 3.71 2.46
C VAL A 9 -38.01 3.39 1.40
N ALA A 10 -38.30 3.70 0.13
CA ALA A 10 -37.38 3.48 -0.96
C ALA A 10 -36.08 4.25 -0.64
N GLN A 11 -34.98 3.52 -0.46
CA GLN A 11 -33.67 4.15 -0.21
C GLN A 11 -33.28 4.98 -1.42
N SER A 12 -32.77 6.19 -1.18
CA SER A 12 -32.26 7.02 -2.27
C SER A 12 -31.09 6.30 -2.97
N TRP A 13 -30.96 6.46 -4.29
CA TRP A 13 -29.86 5.87 -5.06
C TRP A 13 -28.48 6.22 -4.50
N ASP A 14 -28.30 7.44 -3.98
CA ASP A 14 -27.04 7.87 -3.37
C ASP A 14 -26.75 7.11 -2.05
N THR A 15 -27.79 6.75 -1.28
CA THR A 15 -27.66 5.90 -0.09
C THR A 15 -27.22 4.49 -0.45
N VAL A 16 -27.82 3.90 -1.50
CA VAL A 16 -27.47 2.56 -1.98
C VAL A 16 -26.01 2.51 -2.44
N LEU A 17 -25.58 3.49 -3.24
CA LEU A 17 -24.19 3.58 -3.71
C LEU A 17 -23.21 3.79 -2.56
N THR A 18 -23.57 4.61 -1.57
CA THR A 18 -22.73 4.83 -0.39
C THR A 18 -22.56 3.54 0.41
N GLN A 19 -23.64 2.80 0.65
CA GLN A 19 -23.56 1.52 1.36
C GLN A 19 -22.74 0.50 0.57
N PHE A 20 -22.94 0.42 -0.74
CA PHE A 20 -22.15 -0.43 -1.61
C PHE A 20 -20.65 -0.10 -1.54
N PHE A 21 -20.29 1.19 -1.57
CA PHE A 21 -18.90 1.60 -1.38
C PHE A 21 -18.34 1.18 -0.03
N PHE A 22 -19.11 1.40 1.04
CA PHE A 22 -18.73 1.00 2.38
C PHE A 22 -18.52 -0.51 2.50
N ASP A 23 -19.38 -1.33 1.91
CA ASP A 23 -19.17 -2.77 1.86
C ASP A 23 -17.83 -3.12 1.18
N GLN A 24 -17.39 -2.33 0.20
CA GLN A 24 -16.16 -2.59 -0.55
C GLN A 24 -14.86 -2.11 0.13
N ILE A 25 -14.94 -1.17 1.08
CA ILE A 25 -13.75 -0.52 1.66
C ILE A 25 -13.69 -0.49 3.18
N LEU A 26 -14.79 -0.71 3.89
CA LEU A 26 -14.80 -0.65 5.34
C LEU A 26 -14.09 -1.85 5.95
N MET A 27 -13.41 -1.57 7.05
CA MET A 27 -12.77 -2.54 7.91
C MET A 27 -13.11 -2.15 9.36
N PRO A 28 -13.30 -3.12 10.27
CA PRO A 28 -13.69 -2.82 11.66
C PRO A 28 -12.62 -2.10 12.49
N VAL A 29 -11.45 -1.81 11.92
CA VAL A 29 -10.30 -1.22 12.61
C VAL A 29 -9.67 -0.12 11.76
N GLY A 30 -8.90 0.75 12.41
CA GLY A 30 -8.17 1.83 11.75
C GLY A 30 -9.09 2.88 11.11
N TRP A 31 -8.50 3.73 10.27
CA TRP A 31 -9.21 4.93 9.81
C TRP A 31 -10.47 4.66 8.97
N TYR A 32 -10.52 3.53 8.24
CA TYR A 32 -11.68 3.15 7.45
C TYR A 32 -12.93 2.99 8.33
N SER A 33 -12.78 2.52 9.58
CA SER A 33 -13.89 2.34 10.52
C SER A 33 -14.60 3.65 10.89
N HIS A 34 -13.92 4.80 10.75
CA HIS A 34 -14.47 6.12 11.08
C HIS A 34 -15.29 6.74 9.95
N LEU A 35 -15.17 6.23 8.73
CA LEU A 35 -15.81 6.82 7.54
C LEU A 35 -17.33 6.91 7.62
N PRO A 36 -18.08 5.91 8.11
CA PRO A 36 -19.52 6.00 8.21
C PRO A 36 -19.95 7.11 9.17
N GLN A 37 -19.30 7.21 10.33
CA GLN A 37 -19.62 8.25 11.31
C GLN A 37 -19.31 9.64 10.76
N LEU A 38 -18.13 9.83 10.15
CA LEU A 38 -17.77 11.10 9.49
C LEU A 38 -18.76 11.46 8.38
N HIS A 39 -19.21 10.48 7.59
CA HIS A 39 -20.15 10.70 6.51
C HIS A 39 -21.56 11.09 6.99
N TYR A 40 -22.12 10.35 7.95
CA TYR A 40 -23.50 10.54 8.37
C TYR A 40 -23.69 11.73 9.32
N GLN A 41 -22.63 12.19 9.99
CA GLN A 41 -22.68 13.38 10.84
C GLN A 41 -22.42 14.69 10.07
N ALA A 42 -21.88 14.63 8.86
CA ALA A 42 -21.52 15.80 8.09
C ALA A 42 -22.70 16.34 7.25
N PRO A 43 -22.78 17.67 7.03
CA PRO A 43 -23.83 18.26 6.21
C PRO A 43 -23.70 17.83 4.74
N PRO A 44 -24.79 17.79 3.95
CA PRO A 44 -24.80 17.21 2.60
C PRO A 44 -23.77 17.78 1.61
N ASP A 45 -23.38 19.04 1.77
CA ASP A 45 -22.43 19.80 0.96
C ASP A 45 -20.98 19.73 1.49
N SER A 46 -20.76 19.02 2.61
CA SER A 46 -19.44 18.80 3.18
C SER A 46 -18.50 18.06 2.23
N CYS A 47 -17.19 18.24 2.46
CA CYS A 47 -16.19 17.63 1.60
C CYS A 47 -16.22 16.09 1.71
N ILE A 48 -16.53 15.53 2.88
CA ILE A 48 -16.63 14.07 3.06
C ILE A 48 -17.83 13.45 2.35
N ARG A 49 -18.99 14.12 2.34
CA ARG A 49 -20.18 13.66 1.62
C ARG A 49 -19.90 13.60 0.12
N LEU A 50 -19.30 14.65 -0.43
CA LEU A 50 -18.93 14.73 -1.85
C LEU A 50 -17.84 13.71 -2.21
N THR A 51 -16.82 13.54 -1.36
CA THR A 51 -15.72 12.59 -1.63
C THR A 51 -16.21 11.15 -1.62
N ILE A 52 -17.04 10.76 -0.65
CA ILE A 52 -17.63 9.42 -0.58
C ILE A 52 -18.62 9.19 -1.74
N SER A 53 -19.42 10.20 -2.10
CA SER A 53 -20.29 10.11 -3.27
C SER A 53 -19.49 9.89 -4.56
N ALA A 54 -18.42 10.65 -4.78
CA ALA A 54 -17.52 10.45 -5.92
C ALA A 54 -16.91 9.04 -5.92
N ALA A 55 -16.41 8.58 -4.77
CA ALA A 55 -15.80 7.26 -4.64
C ALA A 55 -16.79 6.12 -4.93
N SER A 56 -18.02 6.22 -4.40
CA SER A 56 -19.08 5.25 -4.64
C SER A 56 -19.45 5.15 -6.12
N LEU A 57 -19.57 6.30 -6.79
CA LEU A 57 -19.84 6.36 -8.22
C LEU A 57 -18.70 5.78 -9.04
N PHE A 58 -17.43 6.02 -8.69
CA PHE A 58 -16.30 5.42 -9.40
C PHE A 58 -16.28 3.90 -9.27
N VAL A 59 -16.44 3.36 -8.05
CA VAL A 59 -16.44 1.91 -7.85
C VAL A 59 -17.58 1.27 -8.64
N ALA A 60 -18.80 1.79 -8.50
CA ALA A 60 -19.95 1.26 -9.22
C ALA A 60 -19.81 1.41 -10.75
N ALA A 61 -19.42 2.58 -11.24
CA ALA A 61 -19.22 2.80 -12.68
C ALA A 61 -18.18 1.84 -13.28
N ASN A 62 -17.09 1.58 -12.55
CA ASN A 62 -16.04 0.69 -13.03
C ASN A 62 -16.45 -0.78 -13.00
N GLN A 63 -17.19 -1.22 -11.99
CA GLN A 63 -17.67 -2.61 -11.88
C GLN A 63 -18.81 -2.93 -12.84
N PHE A 64 -19.71 -1.96 -13.09
CA PHE A 64 -20.85 -2.12 -13.99
C PHE A 64 -20.57 -1.62 -15.42
N HIS A 65 -19.35 -1.14 -15.69
CA HIS A 65 -18.96 -0.55 -16.97
C HIS A 65 -19.91 0.56 -17.47
N ASP A 66 -20.40 1.39 -16.55
CA ASP A 66 -21.38 2.46 -16.84
C ASP A 66 -20.69 3.81 -17.10
N ALA A 67 -20.68 4.23 -18.37
CA ALA A 67 -20.08 5.49 -18.81
C ALA A 67 -20.79 6.74 -18.28
N VAL A 68 -22.11 6.69 -18.08
CA VAL A 68 -22.90 7.81 -17.56
C VAL A 68 -22.59 8.02 -16.09
N MET A 69 -22.54 6.92 -15.33
CA MET A 69 -22.14 6.94 -13.93
C MET A 69 -20.69 7.41 -13.77
N LEU A 70 -19.79 7.00 -14.66
CA LEU A 70 -18.40 7.49 -14.67
C LEU A 70 -18.33 9.00 -14.93
N GLN A 71 -19.14 9.55 -15.83
CA GLN A 71 -19.22 10.99 -16.06
C GLN A 71 -19.74 11.72 -14.81
N LYS A 72 -20.77 11.17 -14.14
CA LYS A 72 -21.26 11.70 -12.85
C LYS A 72 -20.16 11.66 -11.80
N ALA A 73 -19.43 10.55 -11.68
CA ALA A 73 -18.32 10.39 -10.74
C ALA A 73 -17.25 11.48 -10.90
N ARG A 74 -16.84 11.77 -12.15
CA ARG A 74 -15.85 12.81 -12.45
C ARG A 74 -16.33 14.21 -12.06
N ARG A 75 -17.61 14.53 -12.30
CA ARG A 75 -18.20 15.82 -11.89
C ARG A 75 -18.23 15.95 -10.37
N THR A 76 -18.71 14.91 -9.68
CA THR A 76 -18.76 14.88 -8.20
C THR A 76 -17.34 14.95 -7.60
N TYR A 77 -16.36 14.29 -8.22
CA TYR A 77 -14.96 14.38 -7.82
C TYR A 77 -14.40 15.79 -7.93
N GLY A 78 -14.71 16.52 -9.01
CA GLY A 78 -14.36 17.93 -9.15
C GLY A 78 -14.95 18.81 -8.04
N ALA A 79 -16.22 18.58 -7.69
CA ALA A 79 -16.86 19.26 -6.56
C ALA A 79 -16.22 18.90 -5.21
N ALA A 80 -15.86 17.63 -5.00
CA ALA A 80 -15.16 17.18 -3.81
C ALA A 80 -13.79 17.87 -3.68
N LEU A 81 -13.01 17.97 -4.76
CA LEU A 81 -11.73 18.69 -4.76
C LEU A 81 -11.89 20.16 -4.40
N GLN A 82 -12.92 20.84 -4.93
CA GLN A 82 -13.22 22.22 -4.58
C GLN A 82 -13.55 22.37 -3.08
N ALA A 83 -14.40 21.49 -2.55
CA ALA A 83 -14.78 21.50 -1.14
C ALA A 83 -13.57 21.21 -0.21
N ILE A 84 -12.74 20.22 -0.56
CA ILE A 84 -11.51 19.88 0.18
C ILE A 84 -10.56 21.08 0.19
N ASN A 85 -10.32 21.72 -0.96
CA ASN A 85 -9.47 22.90 -1.03
C ASN A 85 -10.01 24.04 -0.16
N GLY A 86 -11.34 24.23 -0.12
CA GLY A 86 -11.99 25.18 0.78
C GLY A 86 -11.81 24.84 2.27
N SER A 87 -11.77 23.56 2.64
CA SER A 87 -11.45 23.12 4.00
C SER A 87 -9.99 23.31 4.36
N ILE A 88 -9.06 23.00 3.44
CA ILE A 88 -7.61 23.20 3.62
C ILE A 88 -7.26 24.68 3.77
N ALA A 89 -7.88 25.56 2.99
CA ALA A 89 -7.66 27.01 3.07
C ALA A 89 -8.18 27.63 4.39
N HIS A 90 -9.08 26.94 5.10
CA HIS A 90 -9.70 27.48 6.30
C HIS A 90 -8.89 27.12 7.57
N PRO A 91 -8.50 28.09 8.44
CA PRO A 91 -7.55 27.88 9.53
C PRO A 91 -7.90 26.80 10.58
N LYS A 92 -9.21 26.53 10.77
CA LYS A 92 -9.73 25.49 11.67
C LYS A 92 -10.00 24.17 10.94
N ARG A 93 -10.86 24.20 9.90
CA ARG A 93 -11.22 23.02 9.10
C ARG A 93 -10.04 22.24 8.53
N CYS A 94 -8.91 22.89 8.25
CA CYS A 94 -7.70 22.19 7.80
C CYS A 94 -7.16 21.17 8.81
N LEU A 95 -7.51 21.28 10.09
CA LEU A 95 -7.07 20.36 11.15
C LEU A 95 -8.07 19.22 11.39
N GLU A 96 -9.32 19.37 10.94
CA GLU A 96 -10.40 18.42 11.23
C GLU A 96 -10.13 17.03 10.65
N ASP A 97 -10.65 16.01 11.34
CA ASP A 97 -10.59 14.62 10.89
C ASP A 97 -11.21 14.44 9.50
N GLU A 98 -12.29 15.17 9.23
CA GLU A 98 -12.98 15.17 7.94
C GLU A 98 -12.02 15.51 6.80
N THR A 99 -11.29 16.62 6.90
CA THR A 99 -10.36 17.08 5.87
C THR A 99 -9.26 16.05 5.62
N LEU A 100 -8.64 15.51 6.67
CA LEU A 100 -7.58 14.51 6.53
C LEU A 100 -8.12 13.19 5.94
N ALA A 101 -9.31 12.74 6.37
CA ALA A 101 -9.94 11.54 5.83
C ALA A 101 -10.28 11.70 4.34
N CYS A 102 -10.76 12.87 3.92
CA CYS A 102 -11.02 13.17 2.51
C CYS A 102 -9.76 13.07 1.66
N VAL A 103 -8.65 13.71 2.09
CA VAL A 103 -7.38 13.66 1.34
C VAL A 103 -6.81 12.24 1.31
N LEU A 104 -6.94 11.46 2.39
CA LEU A 104 -6.60 10.04 2.39
C LEU A 104 -7.45 9.23 1.39
N LEU A 105 -8.74 9.56 1.27
CA LEU A 105 -9.65 8.90 0.33
C LEU A 105 -9.33 9.28 -1.13
N LEU A 106 -8.84 10.50 -1.39
CA LEU A 106 -8.33 10.89 -2.72
C LEU A 106 -7.15 10.00 -3.14
N HIS A 107 -6.23 9.70 -2.22
CA HIS A 107 -5.15 8.75 -2.50
C HIS A 107 -5.67 7.34 -2.83
N VAL A 108 -6.77 6.90 -2.21
CA VAL A 108 -7.45 5.64 -2.60
C VAL A 108 -8.10 5.77 -3.98
N LEU A 109 -8.72 6.91 -4.29
CA LEU A 109 -9.36 7.19 -5.57
C LEU A 109 -8.39 7.18 -6.76
N ASP A 110 -7.12 7.53 -6.54
CA ASP A 110 -6.09 7.41 -7.58
C ASP A 110 -5.97 5.98 -8.12
N HIS A 111 -6.13 4.97 -7.25
CA HIS A 111 -6.13 3.57 -7.62
C HIS A 111 -7.40 3.20 -8.40
N LEU A 112 -8.56 3.70 -7.96
CA LEU A 112 -9.85 3.43 -8.59
C LEU A 112 -9.96 4.03 -9.99
N THR A 113 -9.45 5.23 -10.17
CA THR A 113 -9.57 5.98 -11.43
C THR A 113 -8.50 5.63 -12.44
N GLY A 114 -7.37 5.05 -12.01
CA GLY A 114 -6.24 4.78 -12.90
C GLY A 114 -5.54 6.05 -13.39
N HIS A 115 -5.81 7.22 -12.80
CA HIS A 115 -5.15 8.49 -13.16
C HIS A 115 -3.69 8.56 -12.72
N SER A 116 -3.24 7.64 -11.86
CA SER A 116 -1.83 7.56 -11.45
C SER A 116 -1.12 6.42 -12.17
N SER A 117 -0.42 6.75 -13.27
CA SER A 117 0.88 6.14 -13.49
C SER A 117 1.74 6.58 -12.32
N PHE A 118 2.16 5.62 -11.49
CA PHE A 118 3.09 5.85 -10.38
C PHE A 118 4.23 6.78 -10.88
N PRO A 119 4.50 7.96 -10.26
CA PRO A 119 4.43 8.25 -8.82
C PRO A 119 3.71 9.58 -8.46
N ASN A 120 2.39 9.71 -8.63
CA ASN A 120 1.70 10.89 -8.07
C ASN A 120 1.48 10.74 -6.56
N MET A 121 2.18 11.56 -5.76
CA MET A 121 2.13 11.54 -4.29
C MET A 121 1.42 12.76 -3.71
N SER A 122 0.80 13.61 -4.55
CA SER A 122 0.27 14.90 -4.11
C SER A 122 -0.67 14.78 -2.91
N HIS A 123 -1.58 13.80 -2.93
CA HIS A 123 -2.53 13.55 -1.85
C HIS A 123 -1.88 13.00 -0.59
N LEU A 124 -0.94 12.06 -0.71
CA LEU A 124 -0.26 11.49 0.45
C LEU A 124 0.72 12.50 1.10
N ASN A 125 1.38 13.33 0.29
CA ASN A 125 2.17 14.46 0.74
C ASN A 125 1.31 15.48 1.48
N ALA A 126 0.14 15.82 0.93
CA ALA A 126 -0.82 16.68 1.60
C ALA A 126 -1.28 16.08 2.95
N CYS A 127 -1.56 14.77 3.02
CA CYS A 127 -1.88 14.10 4.28
C CYS A 127 -0.77 14.28 5.32
N ALA A 128 0.49 14.06 4.94
CA ALA A 128 1.62 14.22 5.84
C ALA A 128 1.77 15.67 6.33
N GLN A 129 1.52 16.67 5.48
CA GLN A 129 1.50 18.08 5.89
C GLN A 129 0.36 18.38 6.87
N LEU A 130 -0.84 17.87 6.62
CA LEU A 130 -1.98 18.06 7.51
C LEU A 130 -1.74 17.43 8.89
N VAL A 131 -1.15 16.22 8.94
CA VAL A 131 -0.73 15.59 10.21
C VAL A 131 0.30 16.46 10.93
N LYS A 132 1.31 16.97 10.21
CA LYS A 132 2.32 17.89 10.78
C LYS A 132 1.70 19.18 11.32
N MET A 133 0.72 19.76 10.62
CA MET A 133 0.02 20.96 11.07
C MET A 133 -0.81 20.70 12.33
N ARG A 134 -1.49 19.55 12.40
CA ARG A 134 -2.22 19.12 13.61
C ARG A 134 -1.28 18.98 14.80
N GLU A 135 -0.11 18.37 14.58
CA GLU A 135 0.95 18.25 15.60
C GLU A 135 1.40 19.61 16.12
N ALA A 136 1.80 20.51 15.22
CA ALA A 136 2.32 21.82 15.57
C ALA A 136 1.32 22.68 16.35
N LYS A 137 0.02 22.44 16.16
CA LYS A 137 -1.07 23.12 16.86
C LYS A 137 -1.60 22.34 18.07
N GLY A 138 -1.02 21.19 18.40
CA GLY A 138 -1.51 20.31 19.48
C GLY A 138 -2.93 19.78 19.24
N PHE A 139 -3.40 19.75 17.98
CA PHE A 139 -4.75 19.31 17.66
C PHE A 139 -4.84 17.77 17.71
N ARG A 140 -5.69 17.28 18.61
CA ARG A 140 -5.92 15.85 18.87
C ARG A 140 -7.41 15.54 18.94
N THR A 141 -7.74 14.36 18.47
CA THR A 141 -9.06 13.72 18.49
C THR A 141 -8.86 12.23 18.70
N ASP A 142 -9.93 11.51 19.05
CA ASP A 142 -9.90 10.06 19.22
C ASP A 142 -9.46 9.29 17.95
N ARG A 143 -9.58 9.92 16.77
CA ARG A 143 -9.21 9.35 15.46
C ARG A 143 -7.80 9.69 15.01
N THR A 144 -7.09 10.55 15.74
CA THR A 144 -5.79 11.10 15.32
C THR A 144 -4.76 10.00 15.06
N HIS A 145 -4.70 9.01 15.95
CA HIS A 145 -3.77 7.89 15.82
C HIS A 145 -4.06 7.06 14.57
N ASP A 146 -5.32 6.69 14.33
CA ASP A 146 -5.70 5.87 13.18
C ASP A 146 -5.45 6.56 11.84
N LEU A 147 -5.74 7.86 11.76
CA LEU A 147 -5.47 8.66 10.56
C LEU A 147 -3.97 8.78 10.29
N ALA A 148 -3.16 9.07 11.32
CA ALA A 148 -1.70 9.13 11.20
C ALA A 148 -1.11 7.75 10.83
N HIS A 149 -1.59 6.68 11.45
CA HIS A 149 -1.18 5.32 11.18
C HIS A 149 -1.51 4.89 9.73
N SER A 150 -2.60 5.39 9.15
CA SER A 150 -2.87 5.20 7.72
C SER A 150 -1.79 5.82 6.84
N VAL A 151 -1.36 7.06 7.13
CA VAL A 151 -0.30 7.73 6.37
C VAL A 151 1.00 6.92 6.42
N VAL A 152 1.35 6.37 7.59
CA VAL A 152 2.52 5.48 7.78
C VAL A 152 2.47 4.25 6.89
N ILE A 153 1.31 3.61 6.77
CA ILE A 153 1.17 2.41 5.94
C ILE A 153 1.28 2.82 4.46
N GLN A 154 0.56 3.86 4.03
CA GLN A 154 0.44 4.20 2.61
C GLN A 154 1.75 4.72 1.99
N ILE A 155 2.67 5.30 2.79
CA ILE A 155 3.92 5.89 2.29
C ILE A 155 5.05 4.88 2.01
N GLN A 156 4.96 3.66 2.52
CA GLN A 156 6.05 2.69 2.45
C GLN A 156 6.51 2.31 1.03
N PRO A 157 5.60 2.08 0.05
CA PRO A 157 6.01 1.81 -1.34
C PRO A 157 6.89 2.91 -1.93
N TRP A 158 6.60 4.15 -1.56
CA TRP A 158 7.29 5.32 -2.05
C TRP A 158 8.65 5.50 -1.37
N LEU A 159 8.72 5.28 -0.04
CA LEU A 159 9.97 5.23 0.71
C LEU A 159 10.94 4.20 0.12
N MET A 160 10.48 2.98 -0.15
CA MET A 160 11.32 1.90 -0.69
C MET A 160 11.87 2.18 -2.08
N GLN A 161 11.21 3.03 -2.87
CA GLN A 161 11.69 3.42 -4.19
C GLN A 161 12.80 4.48 -4.15
N GLY A 162 13.16 4.99 -2.96
CA GLY A 162 14.18 6.01 -2.82
C GLY A 162 13.77 7.34 -3.46
N LEU A 163 12.48 7.55 -3.69
CA LEU A 163 12.03 8.80 -4.27
C LEU A 163 12.30 9.94 -3.28
N PRO A 164 12.84 11.08 -3.77
CA PRO A 164 13.18 12.19 -2.89
C PRO A 164 11.91 12.70 -2.25
N VAL A 165 11.94 12.89 -0.93
CA VAL A 165 10.83 13.53 -0.19
C VAL A 165 10.67 15.01 -0.53
N ASP A 166 11.43 15.48 -1.51
CA ASP A 166 11.65 16.88 -1.79
C ASP A 166 10.98 17.35 -3.08
N GLY A 167 9.81 17.93 -2.86
CA GLY A 167 9.36 19.17 -3.49
C GLY A 167 9.28 20.32 -2.47
N GLY A 168 10.05 20.30 -1.37
CA GLY A 168 10.20 21.43 -0.45
C GLY A 168 9.33 21.46 0.81
N THR A 169 8.73 20.36 1.27
CA THR A 169 7.95 20.39 2.54
C THR A 169 8.08 19.18 3.46
N LEU A 170 8.68 18.08 3.03
CA LEU A 170 8.76 16.84 3.80
C LEU A 170 10.22 16.52 4.15
N GLY A 171 10.90 17.43 4.86
CA GLY A 171 12.28 17.22 5.29
C GLY A 171 12.45 15.90 6.06
N ASP A 172 13.53 15.19 5.72
CA ASP A 172 13.94 13.84 6.14
C ASP A 172 13.85 13.58 7.67
N GLU A 173 13.85 14.63 8.50
CA GLU A 173 13.83 14.53 9.97
C GLU A 173 12.46 14.74 10.62
N ALA A 174 11.60 15.61 10.08
CA ALA A 174 10.42 16.05 10.82
C ALA A 174 9.35 14.95 10.81
N ILE A 175 8.95 14.48 9.64
CA ILE A 175 7.90 13.44 9.54
C ILE A 175 8.40 12.15 10.19
N HIS A 176 9.69 11.85 10.03
CA HIS A 176 10.34 10.72 10.69
C HIS A 176 10.32 10.81 12.21
N LYS A 177 10.34 11.99 12.83
CA LYS A 177 10.22 12.10 14.27
C LYS A 177 8.78 12.09 14.73
N TRP A 178 7.88 12.86 14.11
CA TRP A 178 6.50 13.04 14.61
C TRP A 178 5.59 11.88 14.25
N LEU A 179 5.61 11.44 12.98
CA LEU A 179 4.82 10.30 12.53
C LEU A 179 5.27 9.03 13.28
N TRP A 180 6.59 8.90 13.48
CA TRP A 180 7.15 7.90 14.37
C TRP A 180 6.69 8.10 15.81
N MET A 181 6.76 9.27 16.44
CA MET A 181 6.28 9.42 17.83
C MET A 181 4.82 9.02 17.99
N LEU A 182 3.95 9.33 17.02
CA LEU A 182 2.55 8.94 17.05
C LEU A 182 2.32 7.43 16.83
N THR A 183 3.25 6.71 16.20
CA THR A 183 3.01 5.33 15.73
C THR A 183 4.14 4.34 16.05
N SER A 184 5.22 4.78 16.71
CA SER A 184 6.55 4.14 16.82
C SER A 184 6.54 2.74 17.39
N GLN A 185 5.47 2.39 18.08
CA GLN A 185 5.32 1.09 18.72
C GLN A 185 4.63 0.07 17.83
N THR A 186 4.02 0.48 16.70
CA THR A 186 3.34 -0.46 15.80
C THR A 186 4.33 -1.15 14.86
N PRO A 187 4.09 -2.42 14.50
CA PRO A 187 4.87 -3.10 13.46
C PRO A 187 4.89 -2.32 12.14
N ALA A 188 3.80 -1.66 11.76
CA ALA A 188 3.76 -0.84 10.54
C ALA A 188 4.73 0.34 10.58
N ALA A 189 4.83 1.06 11.70
CA ALA A 189 5.78 2.16 11.82
C ALA A 189 7.21 1.66 11.71
N LYS A 190 7.55 0.59 12.44
CA LYS A 190 8.86 -0.07 12.36
C LYS A 190 9.21 -0.46 10.92
N MET A 191 8.25 -1.03 10.18
CA MET A 191 8.44 -1.37 8.76
C MET A 191 8.64 -0.14 7.87
N ALA A 192 7.95 0.98 8.17
CA ALA A 192 8.13 2.22 7.42
C ALA A 192 9.55 2.81 7.59
N ALA A 193 10.14 2.75 8.80
CA ALA A 193 11.53 3.18 9.01
C ALA A 193 12.51 2.30 8.21
N LEU A 194 12.34 0.98 8.26
CA LEU A 194 13.13 0.05 7.45
C LEU A 194 12.96 0.32 5.94
N SER A 195 11.74 0.65 5.50
CA SER A 195 11.44 1.02 4.11
C SER A 195 12.19 2.26 3.64
N LEU A 196 12.36 3.28 4.50
CA LEU A 196 13.18 4.44 4.18
C LEU A 196 14.64 4.04 3.98
N GLU A 197 15.18 3.22 4.87
CA GLU A 197 16.57 2.78 4.78
C GLU A 197 16.83 1.97 3.49
N VAL A 198 15.88 1.13 3.09
CA VAL A 198 15.91 0.44 1.78
C VAL A 198 15.97 1.46 0.64
N GLY A 199 15.15 2.51 0.67
CA GLY A 199 15.18 3.58 -0.33
C GLY A 199 16.50 4.34 -0.38
N LYS A 200 17.06 4.69 0.79
CA LYS A 200 18.38 5.36 0.89
C LYS A 200 19.49 4.49 0.31
N LEU A 201 19.48 3.19 0.61
CA LEU A 201 20.44 2.23 0.10
C LEU A 201 20.29 2.05 -1.41
N ARG A 202 19.04 1.93 -1.91
CA ARG A 202 18.73 1.88 -3.34
C ARG A 202 19.33 3.07 -4.07
N ASN A 203 19.13 4.28 -3.59
CA ASN A 203 19.68 5.50 -4.22
C ASN A 203 21.21 5.49 -4.25
N ARG A 204 21.86 5.08 -3.16
CA ARG A 204 23.33 4.97 -3.10
C ARG A 204 23.85 3.94 -4.10
N ALA A 205 23.22 2.77 -4.16
CA ALA A 205 23.57 1.72 -5.12
C ALA A 205 23.34 2.17 -6.56
N THR A 206 22.19 2.78 -6.88
CA THR A 206 21.91 3.30 -8.21
C THR A 206 22.93 4.36 -8.64
N ARG A 207 23.33 5.28 -7.75
CA ARG A 207 24.38 6.26 -8.07
C ARG A 207 25.71 5.59 -8.39
N LEU A 208 26.12 4.61 -7.57
CA LEU A 208 27.35 3.86 -7.80
C LEU A 208 27.34 3.12 -9.14
N LEU A 209 26.24 2.40 -9.42
CA LEU A 209 26.09 1.60 -10.64
C LEU A 209 25.98 2.43 -11.92
N THR A 210 25.50 3.68 -11.84
CA THR A 210 25.32 4.56 -13.01
C THR A 210 26.48 5.51 -13.25
N HIS A 211 27.04 6.11 -12.19
CA HIS A 211 28.08 7.13 -12.31
C HIS A 211 29.49 6.60 -12.00
N GLY A 212 29.60 5.41 -11.41
CA GLY A 212 30.89 4.84 -11.01
C GLY A 212 31.58 5.65 -9.89
N THR A 213 32.89 5.41 -9.74
CA THR A 213 33.76 6.14 -8.80
C THR A 213 35.03 6.61 -9.51
N HIS A 214 35.74 7.58 -8.91
CA HIS A 214 37.05 8.03 -9.38
C HIS A 214 38.15 7.00 -9.01
N GLY A 215 38.16 5.87 -9.71
CA GLY A 215 39.20 4.84 -9.62
C GLY A 215 38.76 3.53 -8.96
N MET A 216 39.50 2.46 -9.27
CA MET A 216 39.18 1.07 -8.90
C MET A 216 39.17 0.83 -7.38
N SER A 217 40.11 1.43 -6.65
CA SER A 217 40.17 1.27 -5.18
C SER A 217 38.92 1.85 -4.50
N SER A 218 38.45 3.01 -4.96
CA SER A 218 37.21 3.63 -4.47
C SER A 218 35.97 2.80 -4.81
N LEU A 219 35.96 2.15 -5.99
CA LEU A 219 34.87 1.26 -6.41
C LEU A 219 34.78 0.04 -5.48
N ILE A 220 35.91 -0.65 -5.26
CA ILE A 220 36.00 -1.80 -4.36
C ILE A 220 35.50 -1.43 -2.96
N HIS A 221 36.00 -0.31 -2.41
CA HIS A 221 35.60 0.15 -1.09
C HIS A 221 34.10 0.44 -1.00
N SER A 222 33.55 1.16 -1.98
CA SER A 222 32.13 1.53 -2.02
C SER A 222 31.21 0.30 -2.16
N LEU A 223 31.62 -0.69 -2.96
CA LEU A 223 30.88 -1.94 -3.13
C LEU A 223 30.87 -2.76 -1.85
N ASN A 224 32.03 -2.95 -1.21
CA ASN A 224 32.12 -3.71 0.04
C ASN A 224 31.25 -3.08 1.14
N HIS A 225 31.32 -1.75 1.28
CA HIS A 225 30.50 -1.01 2.25
C HIS A 225 29.01 -1.13 1.94
N LEU A 226 28.58 -1.03 0.68
CA LEU A 226 27.17 -1.20 0.34
C LEU A 226 26.68 -2.63 0.58
N ILE A 227 27.50 -3.64 0.30
CA ILE A 227 27.15 -5.03 0.59
C ILE A 227 27.00 -5.24 2.10
N GLU A 228 27.88 -4.65 2.91
CA GLU A 228 27.79 -4.70 4.38
C GLU A 228 26.54 -4.02 4.90
N ASP A 229 26.21 -2.83 4.38
CA ASP A 229 24.97 -2.12 4.72
C ASP A 229 23.74 -2.96 4.37
N ILE A 230 23.73 -3.65 3.21
CA ILE A 230 22.63 -4.54 2.82
C ILE A 230 22.51 -5.70 3.81
N VAL A 231 23.62 -6.37 4.14
CA VAL A 231 23.61 -7.51 5.09
C VAL A 231 23.08 -7.06 6.46
N SER A 232 23.54 -5.92 6.94
CA SER A 232 23.10 -5.35 8.22
C SER A 232 21.61 -4.98 8.19
N LEU A 233 21.13 -4.35 7.12
CA LEU A 233 19.73 -3.95 7.00
C LEU A 233 18.81 -5.16 6.81
N GLU A 234 19.24 -6.17 6.03
CA GLU A 234 18.49 -7.41 5.83
C GLU A 234 18.30 -8.17 7.14
N ALA A 235 19.31 -8.21 8.03
CA ALA A 235 19.15 -8.82 9.34
C ALA A 235 18.04 -8.14 10.17
N ARG A 236 17.97 -6.81 10.13
CA ARG A 236 16.95 -6.02 10.83
C ARG A 236 15.57 -6.16 10.20
N ILE A 237 15.50 -6.23 8.86
CA ILE A 237 14.24 -6.50 8.17
C ILE A 237 13.77 -7.91 8.51
N ALA A 238 14.61 -8.93 8.44
CA ALA A 238 14.25 -10.29 8.81
C ALA A 238 13.74 -10.38 10.26
N ASP A 239 14.39 -9.69 11.19
CA ASP A 239 13.98 -9.62 12.61
C ASP A 239 12.68 -8.84 12.83
N TRP A 240 12.18 -8.04 11.88
CA TRP A 240 10.91 -7.30 12.05
C TRP A 240 9.74 -8.19 12.50
N GLN A 241 9.73 -9.46 12.10
CA GLN A 241 8.72 -10.44 12.51
C GLN A 241 8.66 -10.64 14.03
N SER A 242 9.77 -10.48 14.76
CA SER A 242 9.83 -10.58 16.22
C SER A 242 9.06 -9.46 16.92
N CYS A 243 8.82 -8.35 16.23
CA CYS A 243 8.02 -7.23 16.73
C CYS A 243 6.51 -7.42 16.56
N CYS A 244 6.04 -8.46 15.85
CA CYS A 244 4.63 -8.64 15.55
C CYS A 244 3.86 -9.19 16.76
N GLU A 245 3.05 -8.34 17.40
CA GLU A 245 2.07 -8.78 18.39
C GLU A 245 0.97 -9.68 17.76
N PRO A 246 0.14 -10.41 18.54
CA PRO A 246 -0.76 -11.45 18.00
C PRO A 246 -1.67 -11.03 16.83
N ARG A 247 -2.06 -9.76 16.78
CA ARG A 247 -2.84 -9.18 15.67
C ARG A 247 -2.06 -9.18 14.34
N TRP A 248 -0.74 -9.01 14.37
CA TRP A 248 0.13 -8.88 13.20
C TRP A 248 0.75 -10.18 12.73
N VAL A 249 0.49 -11.30 13.41
CA VAL A 249 1.09 -12.59 13.04
C VAL A 249 0.48 -13.10 11.72
N GLN A 250 1.34 -13.43 10.75
CA GLN A 250 0.95 -14.18 9.56
C GLN A 250 0.58 -15.61 9.96
N LYS A 251 -0.54 -16.10 9.43
CA LYS A 251 -0.92 -17.50 9.57
C LYS A 251 -0.94 -18.15 8.19
N LYS A 252 -0.51 -19.41 8.11
CA LYS A 252 -0.40 -20.17 6.86
C LYS A 252 -1.39 -21.33 6.86
N MET A 253 -1.78 -21.76 5.66
CA MET A 253 -2.59 -22.95 5.45
C MET A 253 -2.48 -23.47 4.03
N THR A 254 -3.00 -24.68 3.82
CA THR A 254 -3.12 -25.29 2.51
C THR A 254 -4.56 -25.19 2.02
N LEU A 255 -4.78 -24.52 0.89
CA LEU A 255 -6.02 -24.57 0.13
C LEU A 255 -5.99 -25.75 -0.83
N ARG A 256 -7.16 -26.33 -1.08
CA ARG A 256 -7.37 -27.22 -2.22
C ARG A 256 -8.10 -26.45 -3.31
N THR A 257 -7.50 -26.39 -4.49
CA THR A 257 -8.14 -25.82 -5.68
C THR A 257 -9.29 -26.72 -6.14
N PRO A 258 -10.22 -26.22 -6.96
CA PRO A 258 -11.26 -27.05 -7.57
C PRO A 258 -10.71 -28.25 -8.37
N ASN A 259 -9.47 -28.13 -8.86
CA ASN A 259 -8.78 -29.17 -9.62
C ASN A 259 -8.10 -30.21 -8.71
N GLY A 260 -8.22 -30.07 -7.39
CA GLY A 260 -7.61 -30.96 -6.40
C GLY A 260 -6.16 -30.63 -6.05
N GLU A 261 -5.56 -29.61 -6.65
CA GLU A 261 -4.19 -29.19 -6.35
C GLU A 261 -4.11 -28.47 -5.01
N GLU A 262 -3.07 -28.75 -4.24
CA GLU A 262 -2.80 -28.09 -2.97
C GLU A 262 -1.96 -26.81 -3.18
N MET A 263 -2.48 -25.67 -2.72
CA MET A 263 -1.84 -24.37 -2.80
C MET A 263 -1.63 -23.80 -1.40
N GLN A 264 -0.42 -23.31 -1.11
CA GLN A 264 -0.15 -22.59 0.12
C GLN A 264 -0.80 -21.20 0.09
N ALA A 265 -1.51 -20.85 1.15
CA ALA A 265 -2.14 -19.55 1.33
C ALA A 265 -1.85 -18.99 2.72
N SER A 266 -1.91 -17.67 2.83
CA SER A 266 -1.72 -16.93 4.08
C SER A 266 -2.96 -16.12 4.40
N TYR A 267 -3.31 -16.08 5.68
CA TYR A 267 -4.42 -15.28 6.21
C TYR A 267 -3.96 -14.47 7.42
N TYR A 268 -4.70 -13.39 7.67
CA TYR A 268 -4.31 -12.34 8.61
C TYR A 268 -5.53 -11.85 9.39
N SER A 269 -5.30 -11.01 10.39
CA SER A 269 -6.39 -10.39 11.15
C SER A 269 -7.19 -9.40 10.31
N ASP A 270 -6.55 -8.71 9.36
CA ASP A 270 -7.18 -7.83 8.38
C ASP A 270 -6.25 -7.52 7.18
N ILE A 271 -6.79 -6.79 6.19
CA ILE A 271 -6.09 -6.41 4.96
C ILE A 271 -4.90 -5.48 5.23
N GLN A 272 -4.94 -4.58 6.23
CA GLN A 272 -3.82 -3.70 6.51
C GLN A 272 -2.61 -4.47 7.02
N VAL A 273 -2.82 -5.47 7.88
CA VAL A 273 -1.75 -6.35 8.35
C VAL A 273 -1.14 -7.10 7.17
N SER A 274 -1.97 -7.71 6.33
CA SER A 274 -1.51 -8.43 5.12
C SER A 274 -0.72 -7.51 4.17
N LYS A 275 -1.17 -6.25 4.01
CA LYS A 275 -0.51 -5.23 3.20
C LYS A 275 0.89 -4.89 3.70
N VAL A 276 1.08 -4.69 5.00
CA VAL A 276 2.40 -4.43 5.59
C VAL A 276 3.31 -5.66 5.51
N TRP A 277 2.76 -6.87 5.65
CA TRP A 277 3.53 -8.09 5.36
C TRP A 277 4.03 -8.16 3.92
N ASN A 278 3.22 -7.72 2.95
CA ASN A 278 3.68 -7.61 1.57
C ASN A 278 4.75 -6.52 1.41
N TYR A 279 4.71 -5.43 2.17
CA TYR A 279 5.78 -4.43 2.20
C TYR A 279 7.09 -5.00 2.76
N TRP A 280 7.01 -5.79 3.81
CA TRP A 280 8.15 -6.55 4.33
C TRP A 280 8.75 -7.46 3.25
N ARG A 281 7.93 -8.24 2.53
CA ARG A 281 8.41 -9.12 1.43
C ARG A 281 9.08 -8.33 0.30
N VAL A 282 8.46 -7.25 -0.15
CA VAL A 282 9.00 -6.40 -1.23
C VAL A 282 10.30 -5.70 -0.80
N SER A 283 10.44 -5.34 0.47
CA SER A 283 11.67 -4.74 0.98
C SER A 283 12.87 -5.70 0.86
N ARG A 284 12.68 -6.97 1.22
CA ARG A 284 13.69 -8.03 1.07
C ARG A 284 13.99 -8.32 -0.40
N ILE A 285 12.95 -8.41 -1.25
CA ILE A 285 13.13 -8.54 -2.72
C ILE A 285 13.97 -7.39 -3.26
N THR A 286 13.73 -6.17 -2.80
CA THR A 286 14.46 -4.98 -3.26
C THR A 286 15.93 -5.04 -2.84
N LEU A 287 16.21 -5.35 -1.57
CA LEU A 287 17.59 -5.46 -1.08
C LEU A 287 18.38 -6.56 -1.80
N HIS A 288 17.79 -7.73 -1.99
CA HIS A 288 18.48 -8.83 -2.65
C HIS A 288 18.67 -8.58 -4.16
N ASN A 289 17.77 -7.85 -4.82
CA ASN A 289 18.01 -7.41 -6.20
C ASN A 289 19.16 -6.40 -6.28
N ILE A 290 19.27 -5.48 -5.32
CA ILE A 290 20.41 -4.56 -5.23
C ILE A 290 21.70 -5.34 -4.98
N MET A 291 21.69 -6.28 -4.03
CA MET A 291 22.82 -7.15 -3.71
C MET A 291 23.36 -7.83 -4.97
N ILE A 292 22.48 -8.50 -5.72
CA ILE A 292 22.84 -9.18 -6.96
C ILE A 292 23.45 -8.18 -7.97
N SER A 293 22.84 -7.02 -8.14
CA SER A 293 23.33 -5.99 -9.08
C SER A 293 24.73 -5.48 -8.71
N LEU A 294 25.00 -5.31 -7.42
CA LEU A 294 26.32 -4.89 -6.93
C LEU A 294 27.37 -5.99 -7.13
N VAL A 295 27.00 -7.26 -6.86
CA VAL A 295 27.89 -8.40 -7.09
C VAL A 295 28.20 -8.57 -8.58
N ASP A 296 27.19 -8.51 -9.45
CA ASP A 296 27.35 -8.58 -10.91
C ASP A 296 28.28 -7.47 -11.42
N HIS A 297 28.08 -6.24 -10.93
CA HIS A 297 28.93 -5.10 -11.27
C HIS A 297 30.37 -5.29 -10.76
N GLY A 298 30.56 -5.94 -9.62
CA GLY A 298 31.90 -6.23 -9.13
C GLY A 298 32.62 -7.32 -9.91
N GLN A 299 31.89 -8.37 -10.31
CA GLN A 299 32.41 -9.46 -11.14
C GLN A 299 32.80 -8.97 -12.54
N SER A 300 32.04 -8.03 -13.13
CA SER A 300 32.38 -7.46 -14.45
C SER A 300 33.71 -6.68 -14.46
N HIS A 301 34.15 -6.20 -13.30
CA HIS A 301 35.44 -5.52 -13.10
C HIS A 301 36.55 -6.47 -12.63
N GLN A 302 36.36 -7.79 -12.72
CA GLN A 302 37.31 -8.84 -12.32
C GLN A 302 37.81 -8.71 -10.87
N MET A 303 36.97 -8.17 -9.99
CA MET A 303 37.38 -7.96 -8.61
C MET A 303 37.32 -9.26 -7.83
N SER A 304 38.45 -9.65 -7.26
CA SER A 304 38.51 -10.74 -6.29
C SER A 304 38.22 -10.17 -4.91
N THR A 305 37.09 -10.56 -4.29
CA THR A 305 36.85 -10.30 -2.86
C THR A 305 37.33 -11.51 -2.05
N PRO A 306 38.54 -11.48 -1.44
CA PRO A 306 39.13 -12.64 -0.77
C PRO A 306 38.30 -13.15 0.42
N CYS A 307 37.39 -12.34 0.95
CA CYS A 307 36.64 -12.65 2.18
C CYS A 307 35.19 -13.11 1.96
N ARG A 308 34.67 -13.16 0.71
CA ARG A 308 33.28 -13.55 0.43
C ARG A 308 33.17 -14.38 -0.85
N ASN A 309 32.46 -15.51 -0.74
CA ASN A 309 32.04 -16.26 -1.91
C ASN A 309 30.84 -15.56 -2.56
N LEU A 310 31.11 -14.78 -3.61
CA LEU A 310 30.13 -13.96 -4.31
C LEU A 310 29.02 -14.77 -4.99
N ASP A 311 29.34 -15.98 -5.48
CA ASP A 311 28.37 -16.86 -6.14
C ASP A 311 27.38 -17.43 -5.13
N VAL A 312 27.85 -17.81 -3.94
CA VAL A 312 26.98 -18.23 -2.83
C VAL A 312 26.06 -17.08 -2.38
N LEU A 313 26.58 -15.85 -2.29
CA LEU A 313 25.78 -14.66 -1.96
C LEU A 313 24.65 -14.42 -2.99
N LYS A 314 24.96 -14.55 -4.29
CA LYS A 314 23.97 -14.43 -5.36
C LYS A 314 22.93 -15.56 -5.31
N ALA A 315 23.37 -16.80 -5.13
CA ALA A 315 22.47 -17.95 -5.01
C ALA A 315 21.51 -17.79 -3.83
N ASN A 316 22.02 -17.41 -2.65
CA ASN A 316 21.20 -17.16 -1.47
C ASN A 316 20.21 -16.00 -1.70
N SER A 317 20.66 -14.92 -2.34
CA SER A 317 19.80 -13.78 -2.66
C SER A 317 18.66 -14.17 -3.62
N ALA A 318 18.95 -14.97 -4.64
CA ALA A 318 17.94 -15.48 -5.57
C ALA A 318 16.93 -16.40 -4.88
N GLN A 319 17.38 -17.25 -3.95
CA GLN A 319 16.49 -18.10 -3.15
C GLN A 319 15.55 -17.28 -2.26
N ILE A 320 16.07 -16.25 -1.59
CA ILE A 320 15.25 -15.35 -0.76
C ILE A 320 14.22 -14.61 -1.63
N ILE A 321 14.63 -14.06 -2.78
CA ILE A 321 13.70 -13.39 -3.71
C ILE A 321 12.57 -14.34 -4.12
N ASN A 322 12.90 -15.57 -4.54
CA ASN A 322 11.89 -16.55 -4.93
C ASN A 322 10.93 -16.90 -3.79
N SER A 323 11.46 -17.12 -2.57
CA SER A 323 10.63 -17.38 -1.40
C SER A 323 9.67 -16.22 -1.10
N MET A 324 10.16 -14.98 -1.15
CA MET A 324 9.33 -13.79 -0.90
C MET A 324 8.25 -13.59 -1.98
N ILE A 325 8.57 -13.89 -3.24
CA ILE A 325 7.58 -13.88 -4.33
C ILE A 325 6.49 -14.93 -4.09
N SER A 326 6.86 -16.16 -3.74
CA SER A 326 5.87 -17.21 -3.44
C SER A 326 4.99 -16.83 -2.24
N GLU A 327 5.52 -16.14 -1.23
CA GLU A 327 4.72 -15.66 -0.11
C GLU A 327 3.79 -14.48 -0.46
N ILE A 328 4.17 -13.61 -1.40
CA ILE A 328 3.25 -12.59 -1.94
C ILE A 328 2.09 -13.28 -2.65
N VAL A 329 2.37 -14.28 -3.49
CA VAL A 329 1.35 -15.11 -4.16
C VAL A 329 0.44 -15.80 -3.14
N ALA A 330 1.00 -16.37 -2.07
CA ALA A 330 0.21 -16.98 -1.01
C ALA A 330 -0.71 -16.00 -0.28
N SER A 331 -0.45 -14.69 -0.32
CA SER A 331 -1.32 -13.66 0.27
C SER A 331 -2.51 -13.27 -0.62
N VAL A 332 -2.51 -13.67 -1.90
CA VAL A 332 -3.53 -13.27 -2.88
C VAL A 332 -4.93 -13.73 -2.47
N PRO A 333 -5.17 -15.01 -2.13
CA PRO A 333 -6.52 -15.49 -1.81
C PRO A 333 -7.19 -14.71 -0.67
N PHE A 334 -6.43 -14.29 0.34
CA PHE A 334 -6.94 -13.47 1.44
C PHE A 334 -7.37 -12.07 0.99
N HIS A 335 -6.57 -11.40 0.16
CA HIS A 335 -6.94 -10.08 -0.38
C HIS A 335 -8.12 -10.15 -1.35
N LEU A 336 -8.26 -11.25 -2.09
CA LEU A 336 -9.42 -11.50 -2.96
C LEU A 336 -10.68 -11.94 -2.20
N GLN A 337 -10.61 -12.03 -0.86
CA GLN A 337 -11.71 -12.47 0.00
C GLN A 337 -12.17 -13.92 -0.27
N GLN A 338 -11.25 -14.75 -0.78
CA GLN A 338 -11.44 -16.19 -0.94
C GLN A 338 -11.14 -16.95 0.36
N ILE A 339 -10.49 -16.28 1.33
CA ILE A 339 -10.22 -16.80 2.67
C ILE A 339 -10.59 -15.73 3.70
N ASP A 340 -11.31 -16.12 4.75
CA ASP A 340 -11.64 -15.24 5.87
C ASP A 340 -10.47 -15.08 6.87
N THR A 341 -10.64 -14.21 7.88
CA THR A 341 -9.63 -13.95 8.92
C THR A 341 -9.38 -15.13 9.87
N ARG A 342 -10.14 -16.23 9.72
CA ARG A 342 -9.99 -17.49 10.45
C ARG A 342 -9.39 -18.60 9.57
N GLY A 343 -9.03 -18.29 8.32
CA GLY A 343 -8.48 -19.25 7.38
C GLY A 343 -9.55 -20.09 6.66
N ARG A 344 -10.84 -19.80 6.79
CA ARG A 344 -11.84 -20.62 6.12
C ARG A 344 -12.07 -20.11 4.70
N PRO A 345 -12.35 -21.00 3.73
CA PRO A 345 -12.81 -20.58 2.41
C PRO A 345 -14.00 -19.62 2.55
N SER A 346 -13.96 -18.54 1.78
CA SER A 346 -14.94 -17.46 1.84
C SER A 346 -15.44 -17.13 0.43
N THR A 347 -16.72 -16.79 0.35
CA THR A 347 -17.35 -16.25 -0.86
C THR A 347 -17.71 -14.77 -0.70
N GLN A 348 -17.19 -14.12 0.36
CA GLN A 348 -17.46 -12.74 0.71
C GLN A 348 -17.21 -11.79 -0.47
N GLN A 349 -18.17 -10.92 -0.73
CA GLN A 349 -18.10 -9.91 -1.78
C GLN A 349 -17.69 -8.51 -1.29
N SER A 350 -17.79 -8.26 0.01
CA SER A 350 -17.30 -7.05 0.67
C SER A 350 -15.77 -7.04 0.78
N GLN A 351 -15.18 -5.85 0.91
CA GLN A 351 -13.74 -5.60 1.08
C GLN A 351 -12.82 -5.95 -0.09
N ARG A 352 -13.38 -6.40 -1.23
CA ARG A 352 -12.61 -6.81 -2.41
C ARG A 352 -11.86 -5.66 -3.07
N VAL A 353 -12.47 -4.47 -3.13
CA VAL A 353 -11.80 -3.26 -3.63
C VAL A 353 -10.61 -2.89 -2.75
N LEU A 354 -10.79 -2.88 -1.42
CA LEU A 354 -9.71 -2.60 -0.48
C LEU A 354 -8.55 -3.60 -0.63
N GLY A 355 -8.88 -4.89 -0.70
CA GLY A 355 -7.90 -5.96 -0.90
C GLY A 355 -7.17 -5.86 -2.23
N GLY A 356 -7.90 -5.55 -3.31
CA GLY A 356 -7.33 -5.33 -4.64
C GLY A 356 -6.35 -4.15 -4.66
N CYS A 357 -6.74 -2.99 -4.12
CA CYS A 357 -5.85 -1.83 -4.00
C CYS A 357 -4.57 -2.14 -3.20
N ALA A 358 -4.65 -2.98 -2.17
CA ALA A 358 -3.49 -3.38 -1.38
C ALA A 358 -2.50 -4.29 -2.15
N LEU A 359 -2.97 -5.04 -3.16
CA LEU A 359 -2.16 -5.96 -3.94
C LEU A 359 -1.48 -5.35 -5.17
N ILE A 360 -1.98 -4.23 -5.71
CA ILE A 360 -1.49 -3.67 -6.98
C ILE A 360 0.03 -3.53 -7.00
N TRP A 361 0.60 -2.85 -6.00
CA TRP A 361 2.04 -2.59 -5.98
C TRP A 361 2.89 -3.85 -5.76
N PRO A 362 2.59 -4.75 -4.79
CA PRO A 362 3.28 -6.03 -4.67
C PRO A 362 3.26 -6.87 -5.97
N LEU A 363 2.13 -6.91 -6.69
CA LEU A 363 2.03 -7.65 -7.95
C LEU A 363 2.82 -7.00 -9.07
N GLN A 364 2.81 -5.66 -9.17
CA GLN A 364 3.67 -4.92 -10.10
C GLN A 364 5.16 -5.24 -9.87
N MET A 365 5.57 -5.32 -8.60
CA MET A 365 6.95 -5.66 -8.24
C MET A 365 7.31 -7.09 -8.61
N LEU A 366 6.38 -8.03 -8.45
CA LEU A 366 6.54 -9.40 -8.93
C LEU A 366 6.74 -9.41 -10.45
N LEU A 367 5.88 -8.73 -11.22
CA LEU A 367 5.98 -8.69 -12.69
C LEU A 367 7.31 -8.10 -13.18
N SER A 368 7.81 -7.08 -12.49
CA SER A 368 9.06 -6.39 -12.81
C SER A 368 10.32 -7.15 -12.36
N CYS A 369 10.18 -8.14 -11.46
CA CYS A 369 11.31 -8.87 -10.92
C CYS A 369 11.83 -9.93 -11.91
N LYS A 370 13.13 -9.86 -12.22
CA LYS A 370 13.80 -10.80 -13.15
C LYS A 370 13.76 -12.25 -12.67
N TRP A 371 13.67 -12.47 -11.36
CA TRP A 371 13.68 -13.78 -10.73
C TRP A 371 12.29 -14.41 -10.62
N SER A 372 11.23 -13.69 -10.98
CA SER A 372 9.88 -14.23 -10.98
C SER A 372 9.72 -15.33 -12.02
N LEU A 373 9.44 -16.54 -11.55
CA LEU A 373 9.04 -17.68 -12.37
C LEU A 373 7.77 -17.37 -13.20
N THR A 374 7.61 -18.08 -14.32
CA THR A 374 6.45 -17.94 -15.20
C THR A 374 5.13 -18.13 -14.46
N CYS A 375 5.03 -19.15 -13.59
CA CYS A 375 3.82 -19.39 -12.80
C CYS A 375 3.47 -18.21 -11.87
N HIS A 376 4.47 -17.57 -11.26
CA HIS A 376 4.24 -16.39 -10.41
C HIS A 376 3.71 -15.21 -11.24
N LYS A 377 4.28 -14.99 -12.44
CA LYS A 377 3.82 -13.93 -13.35
C LYS A 377 2.40 -14.19 -13.84
N THR A 378 2.06 -15.43 -14.17
CA THR A 378 0.70 -15.84 -14.54
C THR A 378 -0.30 -15.48 -13.44
N VAL A 379 -0.03 -15.89 -12.19
CA VAL A 379 -0.91 -15.56 -11.06
C VAL A 379 -1.04 -14.04 -10.88
N ALA A 380 0.05 -13.28 -11.01
CA ALA A 380 0.00 -11.83 -10.89
C ALA A 380 -0.86 -11.18 -11.98
N VAL A 381 -0.71 -11.59 -13.24
CA VAL A 381 -1.51 -11.10 -14.38
C VAL A 381 -2.99 -11.45 -14.19
N GLU A 382 -3.31 -12.70 -13.87
CA GLU A 382 -4.69 -13.15 -13.62
C GLU A 382 -5.33 -12.38 -12.46
N THR A 383 -4.57 -12.17 -11.38
CA THR A 383 -5.04 -11.40 -10.22
C THR A 383 -5.29 -9.94 -10.58
N LEU A 384 -4.41 -9.31 -11.35
CA LEU A 384 -4.58 -7.93 -11.83
C LEU A 384 -5.79 -7.81 -12.77
N HIS A 385 -6.05 -8.82 -13.62
CA HIS A 385 -7.27 -8.88 -14.42
C HIS A 385 -8.53 -8.90 -13.55
N VAL A 386 -8.57 -9.72 -12.50
CA VAL A 386 -9.69 -9.75 -11.54
C VAL A 386 -9.86 -8.40 -10.84
N ILE A 387 -8.78 -7.81 -10.34
CA ILE A 387 -8.82 -6.51 -9.66
C ILE A 387 -9.31 -5.41 -10.61
N GLY A 388 -8.83 -5.39 -11.85
CA GLY A 388 -9.15 -4.36 -12.84
C GLY A 388 -10.55 -4.46 -13.41
N ASN A 389 -11.00 -5.68 -13.72
CA ASN A 389 -12.24 -5.93 -14.48
C ASN A 389 -13.41 -6.30 -13.57
N VAL A 390 -13.17 -7.02 -12.46
CA VAL A 390 -14.24 -7.46 -11.55
C VAL A 390 -14.39 -6.49 -10.38
N PHE A 391 -13.28 -6.05 -9.77
CA PHE A 391 -13.36 -5.16 -8.60
C PHE A 391 -13.46 -3.68 -9.00
N GLY A 392 -13.25 -3.35 -10.28
CA GLY A 392 -13.36 -1.99 -10.77
C GLY A 392 -12.21 -1.08 -10.33
N VAL A 393 -11.04 -1.62 -10.02
CA VAL A 393 -9.86 -0.82 -9.66
C VAL A 393 -9.01 -0.58 -10.91
N SER A 394 -9.24 0.55 -11.58
CA SER A 394 -8.72 0.78 -12.94
C SER A 394 -7.20 0.79 -13.03
N GLN A 395 -6.48 1.17 -11.96
CA GLN A 395 -5.01 1.16 -11.97
C GLN A 395 -4.41 -0.23 -12.24
N ALA A 396 -5.08 -1.32 -11.86
CA ALA A 396 -4.59 -2.68 -12.15
C ALA A 396 -4.48 -2.95 -13.65
N ARG A 397 -5.29 -2.27 -14.49
CA ARG A 397 -5.26 -2.42 -15.94
C ARG A 397 -4.06 -1.74 -16.61
N LEU A 398 -3.32 -0.90 -15.90
CA LEU A 398 -2.13 -0.24 -16.45
C LEU A 398 -0.91 -1.18 -16.52
N PHE A 399 -1.01 -2.36 -15.91
CA PHE A 399 0.08 -3.34 -15.80
C PHE A 399 -0.20 -4.65 -16.57
N LEU A 400 -1.29 -4.67 -17.34
CA LEU A 400 -1.72 -5.75 -18.23
C LEU A 400 -1.46 -5.31 -19.67
#